data_AF-A0A512J309-F1
#
_entry.id   AF-A0A512J309-F1
#
_cell.length_a   1.000
_cell.length_b   1.000
_cell.length_c   1.000
_cell.angle_alpha   90.00
_cell.angle_beta   90.00
_cell.angle_gamma   90.00
#
_symmetry.space_group_name_H-M   'P 1'
#
loop_
_entity.id
_entity.type
_entity.pdbx_description
1 polymer ?
#
loop_
_entity_poly.entity_id
_entity_poly.type
_entity_poly.pdbx_seq_one_letter_code
_entity_poly.pdbx_strand_id
1 'polypeptide(L)'
;MANNAQPTSGTPGRGFQVRQVTNIQASWQERERGEEGLFTLQLILDNGVEEYIIEPEGEDLEPLLRLFEMSKHTTFDIERKVLMFSNLGVE
;
A
#
# COMPACT_ATOMS: atom_id res chain seq x y z
N MET A 1 -28.04 24.35 39.17
CA MET A 1 -26.68 24.19 38.64
C MET A 1 -26.66 22.87 37.87
N ALA A 2 -26.77 22.92 36.54
CA ALA A 2 -26.74 21.73 35.70
C ALA A 2 -25.46 21.79 34.86
N ASN A 3 -24.55 20.85 35.08
CA ASN A 3 -23.31 20.73 34.33
C ASN A 3 -23.64 20.04 32.99
N ASN A 4 -23.75 20.82 31.92
CA ASN A 4 -23.73 20.28 30.57
C ASN A 4 -22.29 19.87 30.24
N ALA A 5 -22.00 18.57 30.39
CA ALA A 5 -20.80 17.99 29.79
C ALA A 5 -20.99 17.99 28.26
N GLN A 6 -20.31 18.92 27.60
CA GLN A 6 -20.13 18.95 26.15
C GLN A 6 -19.51 17.60 25.71
N PRO A 7 -20.02 16.91 24.69
CA PRO A 7 -19.32 15.76 24.13
C PRO A 7 -17.96 16.24 23.63
N THR A 8 -16.88 15.62 24.13
CA THR A 8 -15.52 15.88 23.70
C THR A 8 -15.43 15.52 22.22
N SER A 9 -15.36 16.55 21.37
CA SER A 9 -14.96 16.42 19.98
C SER A 9 -13.59 15.73 19.97
N GLY A 10 -13.56 14.47 19.54
CA GLY A 10 -12.31 13.75 19.30
C GLY A 10 -11.40 14.63 18.46
N THR A 11 -10.13 14.73 18.88
CA THR A 11 -9.07 15.33 18.08
C THR A 11 -9.18 14.80 16.65
N PRO A 12 -9.22 15.65 15.59
CA PRO A 12 -9.17 15.14 14.23
C PRO A 12 -7.90 14.29 14.15
N GLY A 13 -8.10 12.98 13.99
CA GLY A 13 -7.02 12.01 14.08
C GLY A 13 -5.88 12.44 13.18
N ARG A 14 -4.65 12.34 13.68
CA ARG A 14 -3.42 12.45 12.90
C ARG A 14 -3.65 11.69 11.58
N GLY A 15 -3.83 12.43 10.50
CA GLY A 15 -4.45 11.91 9.28
C GLY A 15 -3.55 10.83 8.70
N PHE A 16 -4.00 9.57 8.68
CA PHE A 16 -3.30 8.54 7.94
C PHE A 16 -3.26 8.97 6.47
N GLN A 17 -2.05 9.08 5.91
CA GLN A 17 -1.88 9.40 4.50
C GLN A 17 -2.09 8.13 3.67
N VAL A 18 -3.36 7.71 3.60
CA VAL A 18 -3.80 6.54 2.83
C VAL A 18 -4.18 6.99 1.43
N ARG A 19 -3.61 6.35 0.41
CA ARG A 19 -3.90 6.60 -1.00
C ARG A 19 -4.35 5.36 -1.72
N GLN A 20 -5.12 5.53 -2.79
CA GLN A 20 -5.52 4.42 -3.63
C GLN A 20 -4.37 4.01 -4.55
N VAL A 21 -4.04 2.72 -4.60
CA VAL A 21 -3.17 2.17 -5.65
C VAL A 21 -4.02 1.99 -6.90
N THR A 22 -3.70 2.76 -7.93
CA THR A 22 -4.46 2.79 -9.19
C THR A 22 -3.81 1.97 -10.29
N ASN A 23 -2.49 1.82 -10.24
CA ASN A 23 -1.74 0.95 -11.13
C ASN A 23 -0.42 0.52 -10.45
N ILE A 24 0.18 -0.56 -10.92
CA ILE A 24 1.49 -1.04 -10.48
C ILE A 24 2.40 -1.27 -11.71
N GLN A 25 3.69 -1.00 -11.55
CA GLN A 25 4.70 -1.37 -12.54
C GLN A 25 5.80 -2.18 -11.87
N ALA A 26 6.07 -3.37 -12.41
CA ALA A 26 7.15 -4.22 -11.94
C ALA A 26 8.41 -3.98 -12.77
N SER A 27 9.56 -3.97 -12.11
CA SER A 27 10.86 -3.99 -12.78
C SER A 27 11.80 -4.97 -12.10
N TRP A 28 12.78 -5.46 -12.86
CA TRP A 28 13.83 -6.35 -12.38
C TRP A 28 15.19 -5.84 -12.87
N GLN A 29 16.17 -5.81 -11.98
CA GLN A 29 17.52 -5.36 -12.27
C GLN A 29 18.54 -6.44 -11.91
N GLU A 30 19.40 -6.80 -12.86
CA GLU A 30 20.62 -7.57 -12.58
C GLU A 30 21.58 -6.71 -11.75
N ARG A 31 22.03 -7.23 -10.61
CA ARG A 31 23.01 -6.55 -9.75
C ARG A 31 24.43 -6.91 -10.20
N GLU A 32 24.87 -8.12 -9.87
CA GLU A 32 26.12 -8.69 -10.33
C GLU A 32 25.85 -10.02 -11.01
N ARG A 33 26.78 -10.45 -11.86
CA ARG A 33 26.63 -11.69 -12.62
C ARG A 33 26.61 -12.88 -11.67
N GLY A 34 25.45 -13.54 -11.58
CA GLY A 34 25.24 -14.72 -10.74
C GLY A 34 24.67 -14.42 -9.35
N GLU A 35 24.49 -13.14 -9.00
CA GLU A 35 23.76 -12.72 -7.80
C GLU A 35 22.24 -12.69 -8.06
N GLU A 36 21.47 -12.69 -6.98
CA GLU A 36 20.03 -12.46 -7.06
C GLU A 36 19.74 -11.05 -7.59
N GLY A 37 18.86 -10.98 -8.58
CA GLY A 37 18.41 -9.69 -9.11
C GLY A 37 17.44 -8.99 -8.16
N LEU A 38 17.30 -7.68 -8.32
CA LEU A 38 16.41 -6.86 -7.51
C LEU A 38 15.08 -6.64 -8.22
N PHE A 39 13.99 -7.06 -7.58
CA PHE A 39 12.66 -6.67 -8.00
C PHE A 39 12.26 -5.35 -7.35
N THR A 40 11.60 -4.50 -8.11
CA THR A 40 10.89 -3.33 -7.57
C THR A 40 9.48 -3.30 -8.10
N LEU A 41 8.54 -2.85 -7.26
CA LEU A 41 7.20 -2.48 -7.69
C LEU A 41 7.00 -0.99 -7.46
N GLN A 42 6.70 -0.26 -8.52
CA GLN A 42 6.24 1.11 -8.45
C GLN A 42 4.72 1.12 -8.29
N LEU A 43 4.25 1.67 -7.19
CA LEU A 43 2.85 1.94 -6.89
C LEU A 43 2.48 3.31 -7.46
N ILE A 44 1.50 3.35 -8.36
CA ILE A 44 0.96 4.59 -8.91
C ILE A 44 -0.27 4.96 -8.08
N LEU A 45 -0.17 6.03 -7.31
CA LEU A 45 -1.15 6.44 -6.32
C LEU A 45 -2.08 7.52 -6.87
N ASP A 46 -3.37 7.39 -6.56
CA ASP A 46 -4.42 8.35 -6.91
C ASP A 46 -4.38 8.79 -8.40
N ASN A 47 -4.16 7.86 -9.34
CA ASN A 47 -4.00 8.09 -10.79
C ASN A 47 -2.76 8.91 -11.19
N GLY A 48 -1.65 8.73 -10.47
CA GLY A 48 -0.36 9.37 -10.78
C GLY A 48 -0.16 10.72 -10.10
N VAL A 49 -0.97 11.03 -9.07
CA VAL A 49 -0.73 12.20 -8.21
C VAL A 49 0.54 12.01 -7.39
N GLU A 50 0.81 10.77 -6.97
CA GLU A 50 2.00 10.40 -6.23
C GLU A 50 2.44 8.98 -6.63
N GLU A 51 3.71 8.67 -6.44
CA GLU A 51 4.27 7.36 -6.73
C GLU A 51 5.11 6.89 -5.56
N TYR A 52 5.16 5.58 -5.33
CA TYR A 52 5.97 4.98 -4.29
C TYR A 52 6.60 3.68 -4.77
N ILE A 53 7.90 3.50 -4.54
CA ILE A 53 8.60 2.27 -4.91
C ILE A 53 8.74 1.39 -3.66
N ILE A 54 8.31 0.14 -3.79
CA ILE A 54 8.64 -0.93 -2.84
C ILE A 54 9.63 -1.90 -3.50
N GLU A 55 10.47 -2.50 -2.67
CA GLU A 55 11.48 -3.47 -3.07
C GLU A 55 11.17 -4.79 -2.34
N PRO A 56 10.18 -5.57 -2.83
CA PRO A 56 9.88 -6.86 -2.22
C PRO A 56 11.03 -7.84 -2.44
N GLU A 57 11.20 -8.77 -1.51
CA GLU A 57 12.06 -9.93 -1.75
C GLU A 57 11.49 -10.80 -2.86
N GLY A 58 12.34 -11.60 -3.52
CA GLY A 58 11.92 -12.42 -4.65
C GLY A 58 10.79 -13.39 -4.30
N GLU A 59 10.80 -13.95 -3.09
CA GLU A 59 9.78 -14.88 -2.60
C GLU A 59 8.44 -14.20 -2.30
N ASP A 60 8.45 -12.93 -1.91
CA ASP A 60 7.24 -12.16 -1.59
C ASP A 60 6.54 -11.63 -2.84
N LEU A 61 7.26 -11.52 -3.96
CA LEU A 61 6.74 -10.88 -5.18
C LEU A 61 5.52 -11.61 -5.75
N GLU A 62 5.56 -12.93 -5.87
CA GLU A 62 4.46 -13.70 -6.46
C GLU A 62 3.18 -13.65 -5.61
N PRO A 63 3.23 -13.91 -4.28
CA PRO A 63 2.08 -13.69 -3.40
C PRO A 63 1.53 -12.26 -3.48
N LEU A 64 2.41 -11.26 -3.54
CA LEU A 64 2.02 -9.86 -3.63
C LEU A 64 1.29 -9.53 -4.93
N LEU A 65 1.83 -9.96 -6.08
CA LEU A 65 1.18 -9.78 -7.38
C LEU A 65 -0.19 -10.49 -7.45
N ARG A 66 -0.30 -11.67 -6.82
CA ARG A 66 -1.57 -12.40 -6.74
C ARG A 66 -2.61 -11.67 -5.90
N LEU A 67 -2.20 -11.03 -4.80
CA LEU A 67 -3.11 -10.17 -4.01
C LEU A 67 -3.60 -8.97 -4.82
N PHE A 68 -2.73 -8.35 -5.63
CA PHE A 68 -3.14 -7.29 -6.56
C PHE A 68 -4.14 -7.77 -7.60
N GLU A 69 -3.95 -8.96 -8.17
CA GLU A 69 -4.88 -9.55 -9.14
C GLU A 69 -6.26 -9.87 -8.52
N MET A 70 -6.25 -10.40 -7.29
CA MET A 70 -7.47 -10.82 -6.59
C MET A 70 -8.27 -9.64 -6.02
N SER A 71 -7.59 -8.54 -5.67
CA SER A 71 -8.24 -7.41 -5.00
C SER A 71 -8.94 -6.48 -5.99
N LYS A 72 -10.21 -6.16 -5.70
CA LYS A 72 -10.95 -5.13 -6.45
C LYS A 72 -10.50 -3.71 -6.12
N HIS A 73 -9.85 -3.51 -4.97
CA HIS A 73 -9.46 -2.20 -4.48
C HIS A 73 -8.29 -2.32 -3.50
N THR A 74 -7.18 -1.68 -3.84
CA THR A 74 -5.98 -1.65 -3.01
C THR A 74 -5.66 -0.23 -2.57
N THR A 75 -5.28 -0.08 -1.31
CA THR A 75 -4.80 1.20 -0.75
C THR A 75 -3.44 1.04 -0.11
N PHE A 76 -2.70 2.13 -0.03
CA PHE A 76 -1.37 2.18 0.57
C PHE A 76 -1.33 3.28 1.63
N ASP A 77 -0.98 2.89 2.86
CA ASP A 77 -0.66 3.84 3.93
C ASP A 77 0.79 4.29 3.77
N ILE A 78 0.99 5.52 3.30
CA ILE A 78 2.31 6.08 3.01
C ILE A 78 3.15 6.23 4.27
N GLU A 79 2.55 6.56 5.42
CA GLU A 79 3.31 6.74 6.66
C GLU A 79 3.78 5.40 7.21
N ARG A 80 2.89 4.39 7.18
CA ARG A 80 3.15 3.08 7.78
C ARG A 80 3.78 2.07 6.83
N LYS A 81 3.82 2.36 5.53
CA LYS A 81 4.30 1.46 4.47
C LYS A 81 3.52 0.15 4.42
N VAL A 82 2.19 0.25 4.49
CA VAL A 82 1.29 -0.91 4.51
C VAL A 82 0.40 -0.91 3.26
N LEU A 83 0.46 -2.00 2.50
CA LEU A 83 -0.51 -2.32 1.45
C LEU A 83 -1.74 -3.02 2.05
N MET A 84 -2.92 -2.54 1.71
CA MET A 84 -4.20 -3.08 2.17
C MET A 84 -5.04 -3.49 0.97
N PHE A 85 -5.28 -4.79 0.86
CA PHE A 85 -6.05 -5.43 -0.21
C PHE A 85 -7.48 -5.69 0.25
N SER A 86 -8.45 -5.02 -0.36
CA SER A 86 -9.86 -5.16 0.03
C SER A 86 -10.57 -6.22 -0.81
N ASN A 87 -11.67 -6.76 -0.26
CA ASN A 87 -12.59 -7.68 -0.96
C ASN A 87 -11.93 -8.99 -1.43
N LEU A 88 -10.97 -9.51 -0.66
CA LEU A 88 -10.45 -10.85 -0.87
C LEU A 88 -11.54 -11.87 -0.50
N GLY A 89 -11.83 -12.80 -1.41
CA GLY A 89 -12.72 -13.93 -1.11
C GLY A 89 -12.06 -14.83 -0.07
N VAL A 90 -12.72 -15.01 1.07
CA VAL A 90 -12.34 -16.01 2.07
C VAL A 90 -13.38 -17.11 1.97
N GLU A 91 -13.10 -18.11 1.12
CA GLU A 91 -13.89 -19.35 1.08
C GLU A 91 -13.40 -20.33 2.15
#